data_AF-A0A958BD45-F1
#
_entry.id   AF-A0A958BD45-F1
#
_cell.length_a   1.000
_cell.length_b   1.000
_cell.length_c   1.000
_cell.angle_alpha   90.00
_cell.angle_beta   90.00
_cell.angle_gamma   90.00
#
_symmetry.space_group_name_H-M   'P 1'
#
loop_
_entity.id
_entity.type
_entity.pdbx_description
1 polymer ?
#
loop_
_entity_poly.entity_id
_entity_poly.type
_entity_poly.pdbx_seq_one_letter_code
_entity_poly.pdbx_strand_id
1 'polypeptide(L)'
;MNSTYVNDLLQSLGQSALTVLLAVGALIVGWIVAMVASAIVRNILRRTGLDDRLNSIVSGEDDGAPIQIADWVSKIVFWLVMLLVLAGLFDRFGAASAAAPLQGLVATALGYIPGLVAAGALLIAAWLIASIVRWAVLRAADATNIDERLSSQADLGEQPLSVSSSLATVAFWLAFLIFLPGILNQLDLPGLEGTVAGLVDPVVALIPNLLAAAILLVVGWFAARIVRQVVTNVL
;
A
#
# COMPACT_ATOMS: atom_id res chain seq x y z
N MET A 1 3.79 -70.72 8.39
CA MET A 1 3.61 -69.31 7.94
C MET A 1 4.33 -69.18 6.61
N ASN A 2 3.59 -68.89 5.53
CA ASN A 2 4.12 -68.89 4.17
C ASN A 2 5.17 -67.76 4.02
N SER A 3 6.38 -68.11 3.60
CA SER A 3 7.50 -67.16 3.39
C SER A 3 7.18 -66.07 2.36
N THR A 4 6.18 -66.28 1.50
CA THR A 4 5.65 -65.31 0.54
C THR A 4 5.09 -64.07 1.22
N TYR A 5 4.29 -64.21 2.29
CA TYR A 5 3.70 -63.06 2.99
C TYR A 5 4.75 -62.20 3.70
N VAL A 6 5.81 -62.85 4.22
CA VAL A 6 6.91 -62.14 4.88
C VAL A 6 7.71 -61.32 3.85
N ASN A 7 7.96 -61.88 2.66
CA ASN A 7 8.66 -61.16 1.60
C ASN A 7 7.83 -60.01 1.01
N ASP A 8 6.52 -60.18 0.84
CA ASP A 8 5.63 -59.10 0.37
C ASP A 8 5.53 -57.96 1.41
N LEU A 9 5.52 -58.29 2.71
CA LEU A 9 5.62 -57.30 3.79
C LEU A 9 6.97 -56.59 3.77
N LEU A 10 8.09 -57.31 3.60
CA LEU A 10 9.42 -56.69 3.54
C LEU A 10 9.59 -55.80 2.31
N GLN A 11 9.04 -56.17 1.16
CA GLN A 11 9.08 -55.33 -0.06
C GLN A 11 8.23 -54.07 0.09
N SER A 12 6.99 -54.19 0.61
CA SER A 12 6.12 -53.03 0.83
C SER A 12 6.66 -52.08 1.90
N LEU A 13 7.27 -52.61 2.98
CA LEU A 13 7.94 -51.82 4.00
C LEU A 13 9.21 -51.16 3.46
N GLY A 14 10.00 -51.86 2.65
CA GLY A 14 11.20 -51.31 2.01
C GLY A 14 10.87 -50.16 1.05
N GLN A 15 9.82 -50.31 0.24
CA GLN A 15 9.37 -49.27 -0.69
C GLN A 15 8.75 -48.07 0.05
N SER A 16 7.99 -48.31 1.11
CA SER A 16 7.40 -47.24 1.94
C SER A 16 8.48 -46.45 2.69
N ALA A 17 9.47 -47.14 3.26
CA ALA A 17 10.60 -46.51 3.95
C ALA A 17 11.41 -45.62 2.99
N LEU A 18 11.67 -46.10 1.77
CA LEU A 18 12.34 -45.29 0.74
C LEU A 18 11.52 -44.04 0.37
N THR A 19 10.21 -44.20 0.21
CA THR A 19 9.29 -43.10 -0.13
C THR A 19 9.28 -42.01 0.94
N VAL A 20 9.24 -42.40 2.22
CA VAL A 20 9.31 -41.46 3.36
C VAL A 20 10.68 -40.78 3.42
N LEU A 21 11.79 -41.50 3.21
CA LEU A 21 13.12 -40.91 3.17
C LEU A 21 13.26 -39.88 2.04
N LEU A 22 12.71 -40.18 0.86
CA LEU A 22 12.66 -39.24 -0.26
C LEU A 22 11.79 -38.02 0.06
N ALA A 23 10.66 -38.20 0.76
CA ALA A 23 9.79 -37.11 1.19
C ALA A 23 10.51 -36.16 2.16
N VAL A 24 11.18 -36.71 3.16
CA VAL A 24 11.98 -35.96 4.13
C VAL A 24 13.13 -35.25 3.43
N GLY A 25 13.85 -35.93 2.54
CA GLY A 25 14.93 -35.32 1.75
C GLY A 25 14.44 -34.15 0.91
N ALA A 26 13.32 -34.31 0.21
CA ALA A 26 12.71 -33.25 -0.60
C ALA A 26 12.21 -32.07 0.27
N LEU A 27 11.68 -32.35 1.46
CA LEU A 27 11.26 -31.31 2.41
C LEU A 27 12.46 -30.49 2.91
N ILE A 28 13.60 -31.14 3.22
CA ILE A 28 14.83 -30.44 3.63
C ILE A 28 15.33 -29.51 2.52
N VAL A 29 15.38 -30.01 1.28
CA VAL A 29 15.77 -29.19 0.13
C VAL A 29 14.82 -28.00 -0.03
N GLY A 30 13.51 -28.23 0.04
CA GLY A 30 12.52 -27.16 -0.05
C GLY A 30 12.61 -26.14 1.09
N TRP A 31 12.92 -26.57 2.31
CA TRP A 31 13.15 -25.67 3.45
C TRP A 31 14.35 -24.75 3.23
N ILE A 32 15.44 -25.28 2.66
CA ILE A 32 16.61 -24.48 2.29
C ILE A 32 16.23 -23.45 1.22
N VAL A 33 15.48 -23.86 0.19
CA VAL A 33 15.00 -22.94 -0.86
C VAL A 33 14.13 -21.82 -0.26
N ALA A 34 13.21 -22.15 0.64
CA ALA A 34 12.37 -21.17 1.34
C ALA A 34 13.20 -20.20 2.20
N MET A 35 14.21 -20.72 2.90
CA MET A 35 15.12 -19.90 3.70
C MET A 35 15.90 -18.92 2.82
N VAL A 36 16.45 -19.38 1.69
CA VAL A 36 17.20 -18.52 0.76
C VAL A 36 16.28 -17.46 0.16
N ALA A 37 15.10 -17.84 -0.34
CA ALA A 37 14.14 -16.90 -0.92
C ALA A 37 13.72 -15.81 0.09
N SER A 38 13.37 -16.20 1.31
CA SER A 38 13.00 -15.25 2.37
C SER A 38 14.16 -14.36 2.81
N ALA A 39 15.40 -14.87 2.82
CA ALA A 39 16.58 -14.08 3.14
C ALA A 39 16.86 -13.00 2.07
N ILE A 40 16.69 -13.35 0.79
CA ILE A 40 16.81 -12.39 -0.32
C ILE A 40 15.79 -11.26 -0.16
N VAL A 41 14.51 -11.61 0.04
CA VAL A 41 13.44 -10.63 0.23
C VAL A 41 13.71 -9.75 1.45
N ARG A 42 14.12 -10.34 2.57
CA ARG A 42 14.50 -9.60 3.79
C ARG A 42 15.58 -8.57 3.53
N ASN A 43 16.63 -8.97 2.82
CA ASN A 43 17.76 -8.09 2.55
C ASN A 43 17.37 -6.93 1.62
N ILE A 44 16.47 -7.17 0.64
CA ILE A 44 15.93 -6.11 -0.22
C ILE A 44 15.10 -5.12 0.60
N LEU A 45 14.15 -5.62 1.40
CA LEU A 45 13.28 -4.77 2.24
C LEU A 45 14.09 -3.93 3.24
N ARG A 46 15.06 -4.53 3.93
CA ARG A 46 15.91 -3.79 4.88
C ARG A 46 16.74 -2.69 4.22
N ARG A 47 17.13 -2.84 2.95
CA ARG A 47 17.83 -1.79 2.19
C ARG A 47 16.94 -0.60 1.84
N THR A 48 15.62 -0.79 1.78
CA THR A 48 14.69 0.31 1.46
C THR A 48 14.37 1.21 2.65
N GLY A 49 14.77 0.82 3.88
CA GLY A 49 14.50 1.60 5.09
C GLY A 49 13.00 1.76 5.40
N LEU A 50 12.16 0.84 4.89
CA LEU A 50 10.70 0.87 5.10
C LEU A 50 10.33 0.77 6.57
N ASP A 51 11.10 -0.02 7.34
CA ASP A 51 10.87 -0.20 8.78
C ASP A 51 11.04 1.15 9.53
N ASP A 52 12.10 1.90 9.25
CA ASP A 52 12.36 3.20 9.88
C ASP A 52 11.30 4.24 9.49
N ARG A 53 10.92 4.28 8.20
CA ARG A 53 9.90 5.20 7.69
C ARG A 53 8.54 4.94 8.33
N LEU A 54 8.13 3.69 8.51
CA LEU A 54 6.84 3.39 9.14
C LEU A 54 6.87 3.66 10.64
N ASN A 55 7.95 3.28 11.33
CA ASN A 55 8.09 3.57 12.76
C ASN A 55 8.05 5.08 13.03
N SER A 56 8.64 5.92 12.19
CA SER A 56 8.55 7.38 12.36
C SER A 56 7.13 7.97 12.26
N ILE A 57 6.19 7.24 11.65
CA ILE A 57 4.79 7.68 11.48
C ILE A 57 3.90 7.12 12.59
N VAL A 58 4.20 5.90 13.07
CA VAL A 58 3.37 5.18 14.04
C VAL A 58 3.84 5.36 15.49
N SER A 59 5.12 5.64 15.71
CA SER A 59 5.69 5.94 17.03
C SER A 59 5.34 7.37 17.48
N GLY A 60 4.05 7.61 17.72
CA GLY A 60 3.55 8.73 18.52
C GLY A 60 3.16 8.23 19.90
N GLU A 61 3.72 8.86 20.93
CA GLU A 61 3.43 8.79 22.38
C GLU A 61 3.32 7.45 23.12
N ASP A 62 3.15 6.30 22.46
CA ASP A 62 3.11 4.98 23.11
C ASP A 62 4.33 4.13 22.74
N ASP A 63 4.94 3.55 23.78
CA ASP A 63 6.14 2.70 23.83
C ASP A 63 5.89 1.32 23.16
N GLY A 64 5.23 1.33 22.00
CA GLY A 64 4.89 0.15 21.22
C GLY A 64 6.12 -0.49 20.60
N ALA A 65 6.15 -1.82 20.57
CA ALA A 65 7.24 -2.58 19.96
C ALA A 65 7.47 -2.15 18.50
N PRO A 66 8.73 -1.99 18.05
CA PRO A 66 9.04 -1.50 16.71
C PRO A 66 8.45 -2.41 15.65
N ILE A 67 7.72 -1.82 14.69
CA ILE A 67 7.13 -2.54 13.57
C ILE A 67 8.27 -2.91 12.60
N GLN A 68 8.46 -4.21 12.41
CA GLN A 68 9.50 -4.77 11.54
C GLN A 68 8.82 -5.42 10.33
N ILE A 69 8.42 -4.59 9.36
CA ILE A 69 7.74 -5.01 8.13
C ILE A 69 8.62 -6.00 7.36
N ALA A 70 9.93 -5.72 7.27
CA ALA A 70 10.86 -6.59 6.58
C ALA A 70 10.84 -8.01 7.17
N ASP A 71 10.76 -8.14 8.49
CA ASP A 71 10.73 -9.44 9.16
C ASP A 71 9.39 -10.16 9.00
N TRP A 72 8.28 -9.43 9.03
CA TRP A 72 6.94 -10.00 8.84
C TRP A 72 6.72 -10.46 7.40
N VAL A 73 7.06 -9.62 6.42
CA VAL A 73 6.97 -9.96 4.98
C VAL A 73 7.88 -11.13 4.64
N SER A 74 9.10 -11.16 5.16
CA SER A 74 10.02 -12.28 4.90
C SER A 74 9.52 -13.60 5.50
N LYS A 75 8.85 -13.55 6.66
CA LYS A 75 8.18 -14.73 7.24
C LYS A 75 7.03 -15.20 6.34
N ILE A 76 6.22 -14.30 5.80
CA ILE A 76 5.16 -14.64 4.85
C ILE A 76 5.75 -15.31 3.62
N VAL A 77 6.80 -14.74 3.02
CA VAL A 77 7.47 -15.33 1.86
C VAL A 77 8.03 -16.72 2.19
N PHE A 78 8.65 -16.90 3.35
CA PHE A 78 9.12 -18.21 3.79
C PHE A 78 7.97 -19.24 3.84
N TRP A 79 6.86 -18.89 4.49
CA TRP A 79 5.69 -19.78 4.59
C TRP A 79 5.03 -20.04 3.25
N LEU A 80 4.99 -19.07 2.34
CA LEU A 80 4.46 -19.23 0.99
C LEU A 80 5.33 -20.17 0.15
N VAL A 81 6.67 -20.00 0.19
CA VAL A 81 7.59 -20.92 -0.50
C VAL A 81 7.54 -22.31 0.14
N MET A 82 7.39 -22.41 1.46
CA MET A 82 7.18 -23.69 2.13
C MET A 82 5.84 -24.35 1.73
N LEU A 83 4.77 -23.57 1.58
CA LEU A 83 3.47 -24.03 1.09
C LEU A 83 3.59 -24.61 -0.31
N LEU A 84 4.36 -23.95 -1.18
CA LEU A 84 4.71 -24.43 -2.53
C LEU A 84 5.43 -25.79 -2.48
N VAL A 85 6.43 -25.91 -1.61
CA VAL A 85 7.17 -27.16 -1.39
C VAL A 85 6.22 -28.26 -0.91
N LEU A 86 5.36 -27.96 0.07
CA LEU A 86 4.38 -28.91 0.60
C LEU A 86 3.36 -29.33 -0.45
N ALA A 87 2.86 -28.40 -1.26
CA ALA A 87 1.93 -28.71 -2.36
C ALA A 87 2.58 -29.64 -3.39
N GLY A 88 3.84 -29.38 -3.76
CA GLY A 88 4.61 -30.24 -4.66
C GLY A 88 4.94 -31.61 -4.06
N LEU A 89 5.19 -31.68 -2.74
CA LEU A 89 5.35 -32.95 -2.03
C LEU A 89 4.04 -33.75 -2.07
N PHE A 90 2.92 -33.15 -1.68
CA PHE A 90 1.62 -33.83 -1.66
C PHE A 90 1.22 -34.35 -3.04
N ASP A 91 1.49 -33.59 -4.10
CA ASP A 91 1.30 -34.04 -5.48
C ASP A 91 2.16 -35.29 -5.80
N ARG A 92 3.46 -35.25 -5.50
CA ARG A 92 4.39 -36.38 -5.75
C ARG A 92 4.05 -37.65 -4.97
N PHE A 93 3.47 -37.52 -3.78
CA PHE A 93 3.13 -38.66 -2.92
C PHE A 93 1.67 -39.14 -3.07
N GLY A 94 0.97 -38.71 -4.13
CA GLY A 94 -0.37 -39.20 -4.46
C GLY A 94 -1.50 -38.57 -3.64
N ALA A 95 -1.22 -37.48 -2.92
CA ALA A 95 -2.20 -36.68 -2.17
C ALA A 95 -2.64 -35.43 -2.96
N ALA A 96 -2.79 -35.55 -4.28
CA ALA A 96 -3.15 -34.44 -5.17
C ALA A 96 -4.47 -33.75 -4.77
N SER A 97 -5.44 -34.51 -4.26
CA SER A 97 -6.71 -33.97 -3.73
C SER A 97 -6.52 -33.08 -2.50
N ALA A 98 -5.55 -33.40 -1.64
CA ALA A 98 -5.18 -32.56 -0.50
C ALA A 98 -4.33 -31.35 -0.92
N ALA A 99 -3.58 -31.47 -2.02
CA ALA A 99 -2.75 -30.39 -2.57
C ALA A 99 -3.56 -29.33 -3.31
N ALA A 100 -4.70 -29.68 -3.92
CA ALA A 100 -5.53 -28.79 -4.74
C ALA A 100 -5.84 -27.42 -4.09
N PRO A 101 -6.35 -27.32 -2.85
CA PRO A 101 -6.58 -26.00 -2.23
C PRO A 101 -5.28 -25.22 -1.99
N LEU A 102 -4.17 -25.90 -1.67
CA LEU A 102 -2.87 -25.25 -1.48
C LEU A 102 -2.33 -24.68 -2.80
N GLN A 103 -2.48 -25.43 -3.89
CA GLN A 103 -2.11 -24.98 -5.24
C GLN A 103 -2.93 -23.76 -5.67
N GLY A 104 -4.23 -23.72 -5.32
CA GLY A 104 -5.08 -22.55 -5.53
C GLY A 104 -4.55 -21.32 -4.80
N LEU A 105 -4.27 -21.43 -3.50
CA LEU A 105 -3.71 -20.33 -2.70
C LEU A 105 -2.36 -19.83 -3.25
N VAL A 106 -1.50 -20.74 -3.68
CA VAL A 106 -0.23 -20.40 -4.32
C VAL A 106 -0.46 -19.66 -5.62
N ALA A 107 -1.33 -20.17 -6.50
CA ALA A 107 -1.61 -19.56 -7.79
C ALA A 107 -2.17 -18.14 -7.61
N THR A 108 -3.12 -17.97 -6.68
CA THR A 108 -3.65 -16.67 -6.28
C THR A 108 -2.55 -15.75 -5.75
N ALA A 109 -1.70 -16.23 -4.82
CA ALA A 109 -0.63 -15.41 -4.25
C ALA A 109 0.42 -14.97 -5.28
N LEU A 110 0.79 -15.85 -6.22
CA LEU A 110 1.69 -15.52 -7.33
C LEU A 110 1.02 -14.57 -8.33
N GLY A 111 -0.30 -14.71 -8.55
CA GLY A 111 -1.10 -13.83 -9.39
C GLY A 111 -1.13 -12.37 -8.89
N TYR A 112 -1.01 -12.15 -7.58
CA TYR A 112 -0.90 -10.80 -7.01
C TYR A 112 0.46 -10.14 -7.22
N ILE A 113 1.54 -10.88 -7.54
CA ILE A 113 2.89 -10.30 -7.64
C ILE A 113 3.00 -9.24 -8.75
N PRO A 114 2.55 -9.48 -10.00
CA PRO A 114 2.56 -8.45 -11.05
C PRO A 114 1.74 -7.22 -10.64
N GLY A 115 0.57 -7.44 -10.03
CA GLY A 115 -0.31 -6.39 -9.53
C GLY A 115 0.34 -5.53 -8.45
N LEU A 116 1.04 -6.16 -7.50
CA LEU A 116 1.80 -5.46 -6.45
C LEU A 116 2.91 -4.57 -7.03
N VAL A 117 3.60 -5.03 -8.08
CA VAL A 117 4.63 -4.23 -8.76
C VAL A 117 4.00 -3.04 -9.48
N ALA A 118 2.91 -3.27 -10.22
CA ALA A 118 2.18 -2.21 -10.93
C ALA A 118 1.58 -1.18 -9.96
N ALA A 119 0.96 -1.64 -8.88
CA ALA A 119 0.43 -0.81 -7.80
C ALA A 119 1.53 0.00 -7.11
N GLY A 120 2.69 -0.63 -6.84
CA GLY A 120 3.86 0.04 -6.29
C GLY A 120 4.39 1.16 -7.21
N ALA A 121 4.45 0.91 -8.52
CA ALA A 121 4.84 1.91 -9.50
C ALA A 121 3.82 3.08 -9.55
N LEU A 122 2.51 2.78 -9.55
CA LEU A 122 1.46 3.79 -9.48
C LEU A 122 1.50 4.59 -8.18
N LEU A 123 1.79 3.96 -7.04
CA LEU A 123 1.95 4.65 -5.76
C LEU A 123 3.08 5.68 -5.81
N ILE A 124 4.22 5.32 -6.40
CA ILE A 124 5.35 6.24 -6.58
C ILE A 124 4.95 7.41 -7.49
N ALA A 125 4.28 7.13 -8.60
CA ALA A 125 3.79 8.16 -9.53
C ALA A 125 2.77 9.09 -8.86
N ALA A 126 1.81 8.53 -8.13
CA ALA A 126 0.80 9.27 -7.38
C ALA A 126 1.43 10.18 -6.32
N TRP A 127 2.40 9.66 -5.56
CA TRP A 127 3.14 10.44 -4.56
C TRP A 127 3.90 11.61 -5.19
N LEU A 128 4.52 11.40 -6.35
CA LEU A 128 5.22 12.45 -7.08
C LEU A 128 4.26 13.55 -7.54
N ILE A 129 3.13 13.18 -8.16
CA ILE A 129 2.13 14.12 -8.65
C ILE A 129 1.49 14.89 -7.48
N ALA A 130 1.11 14.19 -6.40
CA ALA A 130 0.57 14.82 -5.21
C ALA A 130 1.56 15.82 -4.58
N SER A 131 2.85 15.49 -4.57
CA SER A 131 3.90 16.40 -4.09
C SER A 131 4.01 17.67 -4.94
N ILE A 132 3.90 17.54 -6.27
CA ILE A 132 3.87 18.69 -7.20
C ILE A 132 2.63 19.56 -6.94
N VAL A 133 1.45 18.95 -6.77
CA VAL A 133 0.21 19.66 -6.46
C VAL A 133 0.35 20.44 -5.14
N ARG A 134 0.87 19.79 -4.09
CA ARG A 134 1.13 20.45 -2.79
C ARG A 134 2.01 21.68 -2.97
N TRP A 135 3.12 21.53 -3.69
CA TRP A 135 4.05 22.62 -3.95
C TRP A 135 3.39 23.77 -4.72
N ALA A 136 2.58 23.47 -5.74
CA ALA A 136 1.86 24.49 -6.51
C ALA A 136 0.84 25.25 -5.64
N VAL A 137 0.12 24.55 -4.76
CA VAL A 137 -0.84 25.18 -3.83
C VAL A 137 -0.15 26.07 -2.82
N LEU A 138 0.98 25.63 -2.23
CA LEU A 138 1.79 26.48 -1.35
C LEU A 138 2.24 27.75 -2.07
N ARG A 139 2.81 27.60 -3.28
CA ARG A 139 3.31 28.72 -4.08
C ARG A 139 2.21 29.73 -4.42
N ALA A 140 1.01 29.25 -4.73
CA ALA A 140 -0.14 30.11 -5.01
C ALA A 140 -0.66 30.82 -3.75
N ALA A 141 -0.71 30.12 -2.61
CA ALA A 141 -1.12 30.71 -1.35
C ALA A 141 -0.15 31.82 -0.90
N ASP A 142 1.16 31.57 -0.97
CA ASP A 142 2.21 32.53 -0.65
C ASP A 142 2.11 33.79 -1.53
N ALA A 143 1.85 33.63 -2.84
CA ALA A 143 1.72 34.74 -3.77
C ALA A 143 0.55 35.69 -3.44
N THR A 144 -0.45 35.21 -2.70
CA THR A 144 -1.63 36.00 -2.32
C THR A 144 -1.57 36.59 -0.91
N ASN A 145 -0.49 36.32 -0.15
CA ASN A 145 -0.33 36.71 1.26
C ASN A 145 -1.59 36.38 2.10
N ILE A 146 -2.20 35.21 1.84
CA ILE A 146 -3.41 34.75 2.53
C ILE A 146 -3.16 34.63 4.04
N ASP A 147 -1.97 34.17 4.43
CA ASP A 147 -1.60 33.97 5.83
C ASP A 147 -1.41 35.31 6.59
N GLU A 148 -0.79 36.33 5.99
CA GLU A 148 -0.72 37.69 6.58
C GLU A 148 -2.11 38.32 6.78
N ARG A 149 -3.00 38.13 5.81
CA ARG A 149 -4.33 38.77 5.86
C ARG A 149 -5.24 38.12 6.91
N LEU A 150 -5.18 36.80 7.05
CA LEU A 150 -6.00 36.06 8.03
C LEU A 150 -5.46 36.19 9.47
N SER A 151 -4.14 36.20 9.67
CA SER A 151 -3.53 36.40 10.99
C SER A 151 -3.74 37.83 11.53
N SER A 152 -3.86 38.83 10.66
CA SER A 152 -4.17 40.21 11.07
C SER A 152 -5.62 40.45 11.50
N GLN A 153 -6.53 39.54 11.14
CA GLN A 153 -7.98 39.70 11.31
C GLN A 153 -8.61 38.68 12.27
N ALA A 154 -7.89 37.61 12.60
CA ALA A 154 -8.29 36.62 13.56
C ALA A 154 -7.22 36.55 14.66
N ASP A 155 -7.60 36.92 15.88
CA ASP A 155 -6.79 36.84 17.11
C ASP A 155 -6.58 35.37 17.52
N LEU A 156 -5.99 34.59 16.62
CA LEU A 156 -5.70 33.17 16.79
C LEU A 156 -4.34 33.07 17.47
N GLY A 157 -4.37 32.90 18.79
CA GLY A 157 -3.19 32.88 19.65
C GLY A 157 -2.09 31.90 19.22
N GLU A 158 -0.85 32.27 19.58
CA GLU A 158 0.49 31.64 19.63
C GLU A 158 0.85 30.30 18.93
N GLN A 159 -0.01 29.66 18.15
CA GLN A 159 0.35 28.54 17.28
C GLN A 159 -0.11 28.81 15.85
N PRO A 160 0.73 29.46 15.01
CA PRO A 160 0.39 29.78 13.64
C PRO A 160 0.46 28.51 12.79
N LEU A 161 -0.58 27.68 12.84
CA LEU A 161 -0.83 26.72 11.76
C LEU A 161 -1.22 27.55 10.53
N SER A 162 -0.27 27.75 9.62
CA SER A 162 -0.54 28.49 8.39
C SER A 162 -1.66 27.82 7.60
N VAL A 163 -2.67 28.61 7.24
CA VAL A 163 -3.85 28.12 6.51
C VAL A 163 -3.41 27.58 5.14
N SER A 164 -2.36 28.18 4.55
CA SER A 164 -1.66 27.70 3.36
C SER A 164 -1.15 26.26 3.48
N SER A 165 -0.51 25.89 4.59
CA SER A 165 0.07 24.56 4.81
C SER A 165 -1.01 23.50 4.97
N SER A 166 -2.09 23.84 5.69
CA SER A 166 -3.26 22.99 5.82
C SER A 166 -3.92 22.74 4.47
N LEU A 167 -4.15 23.81 3.69
CA LEU A 167 -4.76 23.71 2.36
C LEU A 167 -3.91 22.90 1.38
N ALA A 168 -2.59 23.09 1.41
CA ALA A 168 -1.67 22.31 0.58
C ALA A 168 -1.61 20.83 0.99
N THR A 169 -1.70 20.53 2.29
CA THR A 169 -1.76 19.16 2.80
C THR A 169 -3.06 18.48 2.38
N VAL A 170 -4.19 19.19 2.45
CA VAL A 170 -5.47 18.67 1.93
C VAL A 170 -5.36 18.43 0.42
N ALA A 171 -4.79 19.37 -0.34
CA ALA A 171 -4.60 19.21 -1.78
C ALA A 171 -3.70 18.01 -2.13
N PHE A 172 -2.65 17.76 -1.35
CA PHE A 172 -1.81 16.56 -1.47
C PHE A 172 -2.64 15.28 -1.33
N TRP A 173 -3.40 15.16 -0.24
CA TRP A 173 -4.21 13.98 0.03
C TRP A 173 -5.33 13.81 -1.00
N LEU A 174 -5.97 14.89 -1.44
CA LEU A 174 -6.96 14.87 -2.51
C LEU A 174 -6.36 14.39 -3.83
N ALA A 175 -5.20 14.94 -4.23
CA ALA A 175 -4.51 14.50 -5.43
C ALA A 175 -4.16 13.01 -5.34
N PHE A 176 -3.62 12.56 -4.21
CA PHE A 176 -3.31 11.15 -3.97
C PHE A 176 -4.56 10.26 -4.02
N LEU A 177 -5.68 10.71 -3.45
CA LEU A 177 -6.96 10.01 -3.42
C LEU A 177 -7.49 9.71 -4.85
N ILE A 178 -7.23 10.60 -5.82
CA ILE A 178 -7.64 10.40 -7.23
C ILE A 178 -6.91 9.21 -7.87
N PHE A 179 -5.67 8.95 -7.46
CA PHE A 179 -4.90 7.79 -7.94
C PHE A 179 -5.24 6.50 -7.18
N LEU A 180 -5.88 6.60 -6.01
CA LEU A 180 -6.16 5.47 -5.14
C LEU A 180 -7.01 4.37 -5.83
N PRO A 181 -8.11 4.66 -6.57
CA PRO A 181 -8.84 3.64 -7.32
C PRO A 181 -7.96 2.89 -8.32
N GLY A 182 -7.06 3.61 -9.00
CA GLY A 182 -6.13 3.01 -9.96
C GLY A 182 -5.13 2.06 -9.29
N ILE A 183 -4.64 2.41 -8.09
CA ILE A 183 -3.75 1.56 -7.29
C ILE A 183 -4.50 0.30 -6.83
N LEU A 184 -5.74 0.45 -6.36
CA LEU A 184 -6.56 -0.67 -5.88
C LEU A 184 -6.94 -1.63 -7.01
N ASN A 185 -7.20 -1.12 -8.21
CA ASN A 185 -7.43 -1.92 -9.41
C ASN A 185 -6.20 -2.78 -9.77
N GLN A 186 -4.98 -2.24 -9.63
CA GLN A 186 -3.77 -3.04 -9.85
C GLN A 186 -3.57 -4.13 -8.78
N LEU A 187 -4.09 -3.93 -7.57
CA LEU A 187 -4.03 -4.92 -6.50
C LEU A 187 -5.07 -6.04 -6.66
N ASP A 188 -5.96 -5.94 -7.65
CA ASP A 188 -7.08 -6.87 -7.92
C ASP A 188 -7.86 -7.15 -6.63
N LEU A 189 -8.36 -6.07 -6.01
CA LEU A 189 -9.13 -6.11 -4.76
C LEU A 189 -10.62 -5.98 -5.07
N PRO A 190 -11.31 -7.09 -5.41
CA PRO A 190 -12.69 -7.04 -5.87
C PRO A 190 -13.60 -6.48 -4.78
N GLY A 191 -14.39 -5.46 -5.15
CA GLY A 191 -15.35 -4.79 -4.26
C GLY A 191 -14.82 -3.54 -3.54
N LEU A 192 -13.50 -3.41 -3.35
CA LEU A 192 -12.91 -2.18 -2.81
C LEU A 192 -12.86 -1.07 -3.86
N GLU A 193 -12.62 -1.42 -5.12
CA GLU A 193 -12.55 -0.47 -6.24
C GLU A 193 -13.84 0.35 -6.38
N GLY A 194 -15.01 -0.29 -6.39
CA GLY A 194 -16.28 0.39 -6.57
C GLY A 194 -16.65 1.28 -5.38
N THR A 195 -16.34 0.84 -4.17
CA THR A 195 -16.60 1.63 -2.94
C THR A 195 -15.72 2.88 -2.92
N VAL A 196 -14.43 2.73 -3.24
CA VAL A 196 -13.49 3.87 -3.23
C VAL A 196 -13.75 4.80 -4.41
N ALA A 197 -14.04 4.28 -5.61
CA ALA A 197 -14.41 5.11 -6.77
C ALA A 197 -15.65 5.97 -6.48
N GLY A 198 -16.68 5.40 -5.83
CA GLY A 198 -17.87 6.14 -5.43
C GLY A 198 -17.61 7.28 -4.43
N LEU A 199 -16.52 7.22 -3.65
CA LEU A 199 -16.09 8.33 -2.78
C LEU A 199 -15.23 9.36 -3.52
N VAL A 200 -14.51 8.95 -4.57
CA VAL A 200 -13.63 9.80 -5.36
C VAL A 200 -14.41 10.64 -6.36
N ASP A 201 -15.43 10.08 -7.00
CA ASP A 201 -16.19 10.78 -8.05
C ASP A 201 -16.77 12.13 -7.58
N PRO A 202 -17.43 12.25 -6.41
CA PRO A 202 -17.92 13.52 -5.91
C PRO A 202 -16.81 14.53 -5.61
N VAL A 203 -15.67 14.03 -5.11
CA VAL A 203 -14.49 14.85 -4.79
C VAL A 203 -13.86 15.43 -6.05
N VAL A 204 -13.72 14.62 -7.11
CA VAL A 204 -13.23 15.09 -8.41
C VAL A 204 -14.19 16.09 -9.04
N ALA A 205 -15.49 15.82 -8.95
CA ALA A 205 -16.54 16.73 -9.43
C ALA A 205 -16.57 18.08 -8.67
N LEU A 206 -16.03 18.13 -7.46
CA LEU A 206 -15.90 19.37 -6.68
C LEU A 206 -14.77 20.26 -7.21
N ILE A 207 -13.72 19.72 -7.85
CA ILE A 207 -12.55 20.49 -8.30
C ILE A 207 -12.95 21.60 -9.29
N PRO A 208 -13.73 21.33 -10.37
CA PRO A 208 -14.20 22.39 -11.26
C PRO A 208 -15.04 23.44 -10.53
N ASN A 209 -15.90 23.02 -9.59
CA ASN A 209 -16.77 23.91 -8.84
C ASN A 209 -15.97 24.82 -7.89
N LEU A 210 -14.93 24.31 -7.24
CA LEU A 210 -14.02 25.10 -6.40
C LEU A 210 -13.23 26.11 -7.23
N LEU A 211 -12.78 25.73 -8.43
CA LEU A 211 -12.12 26.65 -9.34
C LEU A 211 -13.07 27.77 -9.79
N ALA A 212 -14.31 27.43 -10.15
CA ALA A 212 -15.33 28.41 -10.50
C ALA A 212 -15.63 29.36 -9.32
N ALA A 213 -15.78 28.82 -8.10
CA ALA A 213 -16.00 29.61 -6.89
C ALA A 213 -14.81 30.54 -6.60
N ALA A 214 -13.57 30.06 -6.75
CA ALA A 214 -12.37 30.88 -6.56
C ALA A 214 -12.29 32.03 -7.57
N ILE A 215 -12.58 31.77 -8.85
CA ILE A 215 -12.63 32.80 -9.89
C ILE A 215 -13.70 33.85 -9.55
N LEU A 216 -14.90 33.41 -9.18
CA LEU A 216 -15.99 34.30 -8.77
C LEU A 216 -15.62 35.14 -7.55
N LEU A 217 -14.93 34.56 -6.57
CA LEU A 217 -14.46 35.27 -5.38
C LEU A 217 -13.46 36.37 -5.74
N VAL A 218 -12.48 36.07 -6.60
CA VAL A 218 -11.49 37.06 -7.06
C VAL A 218 -12.17 38.22 -7.79
N VAL A 219 -13.10 37.91 -8.71
CA VAL A 219 -13.85 38.92 -9.46
C VAL A 219 -14.74 39.75 -8.53
N GLY A 220 -15.46 39.10 -7.62
CA GLY A 220 -16.33 39.76 -6.65
C GLY A 220 -15.56 40.67 -5.68
N TRP A 221 -14.41 40.22 -5.19
CA TRP A 221 -13.52 41.03 -4.35
C TRP A 221 -13.00 42.27 -5.08
N PHE A 222 -12.63 42.12 -6.36
CA PHE A 222 -12.18 43.24 -7.18
C PHE A 222 -13.29 44.27 -7.39
N ALA A 223 -14.51 43.81 -7.70
CA ALA A 223 -15.68 44.68 -7.83
C ALA A 223 -16.01 45.40 -6.50
N ALA A 224 -16.01 44.68 -5.38
CA ALA A 224 -16.25 45.26 -4.06
C ALA A 224 -15.21 46.33 -3.68
N ARG A 225 -13.94 46.14 -4.07
CA ARG A 225 -12.87 47.12 -3.85
C ARG A 225 -13.14 48.42 -4.60
N ILE A 226 -13.61 48.35 -5.85
CA ILE A 226 -13.98 49.53 -6.65
C ILE A 226 -15.14 50.27 -5.98
N VAL A 227 -16.19 49.54 -5.60
CA VAL A 227 -17.37 50.14 -4.93
C VAL A 227 -16.96 50.81 -3.63
N ARG A 228 -16.14 50.15 -2.81
CA ARG A 228 -15.64 50.72 -1.55
C ARG A 228 -14.91 52.03 -1.78
N GLN A 229 -13.98 52.08 -2.75
CA GLN A 229 -13.23 53.30 -3.06
C GLN A 229 -14.15 54.46 -3.47
N VAL A 230 -15.19 54.18 -4.27
CA VAL A 230 -16.17 55.19 -4.67
C VAL A 230 -16.95 55.71 -3.46
N VAL A 231 -17.42 54.83 -2.58
CA VAL A 231 -18.20 55.24 -1.40
C VAL A 231 -17.34 56.04 -0.40
N THR A 232 -16.10 55.63 -0.15
CA THR A 232 -15.22 56.33 0.80
C THR A 232 -14.61 57.64 0.29
N ASN A 233 -14.66 57.91 -1.02
CA ASN A 233 -14.19 59.20 -1.56
C ASN A 233 -15.31 60.25 -1.66
N VAL A 234 -16.58 59.85 -1.53
CA VAL A 234 -17.75 60.72 -1.72
C VAL A 234 -18.37 61.17 -0.37
N LEU A 235 -18.06 60.46 0.71
CA LEU A 235 -18.34 60.84 2.11
C LEU A 235 -17.09 61.44 2.75
#